data_AF-A0A2V6WVD1-F1
#
_entry.id   AF-A0A2V6WVD1-F1
#
_cell.length_a   1.000
_cell.length_b   1.000
_cell.length_c   1.000
_cell.angle_alpha   90.00
_cell.angle_beta   90.00
_cell.angle_gamma   90.00
#
_symmetry.space_group_name_H-M   'P 1'
#
loop_
_entity.id
_entity.type
_entity.pdbx_description
1 polymer ?
#
loop_
_entity_poly.entity_id
_entity_poly.type
_entity_poly.pdbx_seq_one_letter_code
_entity_poly.pdbx_strand_id
1 'polypeptide(L)'
;MSPRGIHRAYEDISERPALIVSQRVRRAAARRAGRRIAATLTGLAAAGALAAGALAAHFVLTAARFGVTAVDVRGASRVAPRAIAEAAAIAPGTNLLRLRTDEVERRVEALPAIRHAEVVRAWPNRVTI
;
A
#
# COMPACT_ATOMS: atom_id res chain seq x y z
N MET A 1 74.82 42.28 35.86
CA MET A 1 74.37 42.71 34.52
C MET A 1 73.56 41.58 33.90
N SER A 2 72.28 41.81 33.59
CA SER A 2 71.34 40.78 33.13
C SER A 2 71.46 40.50 31.62
N PRO A 3 71.31 39.25 31.16
CA PRO A 3 71.15 38.92 29.74
C PRO A 3 69.73 39.25 29.26
N ARG A 4 69.60 39.91 28.10
CA ARG A 4 68.30 40.18 27.45
C ARG A 4 68.05 39.22 26.28
N GLY A 5 66.98 38.43 26.41
CA GLY A 5 65.92 38.31 25.39
C GLY A 5 66.17 37.46 24.15
N ILE A 6 65.99 36.13 24.27
CA ILE A 6 65.57 35.27 23.15
C ILE A 6 64.18 34.72 23.50
N HIS A 7 63.11 35.44 23.17
CA HIS A 7 61.73 34.94 23.29
C HIS A 7 60.86 35.52 22.18
N ARG A 8 61.08 35.08 20.93
CA ARG A 8 60.16 35.41 19.81
C ARG A 8 59.88 34.25 18.86
N ALA A 9 60.14 33.00 19.25
CA ALA A 9 60.01 31.84 18.35
C ALA A 9 58.87 30.86 18.73
N TYR A 10 58.05 31.14 19.75
CA TYR A 10 57.04 30.19 20.24
C TYR A 10 55.58 30.58 20.01
N GLU A 11 55.28 31.75 19.45
CA GLU A 11 53.90 32.25 19.34
C GLU A 11 53.13 31.71 18.11
N ASP A 12 53.83 31.21 17.08
CA ASP A 12 53.24 30.83 15.78
C ASP A 12 52.78 29.35 15.68
N ILE A 13 53.00 28.55 16.73
CA ILE A 13 52.68 27.09 16.70
C ILE A 13 51.32 26.80 17.35
N SER A 14 50.78 27.74 18.15
CA SER A 14 49.60 27.54 18.99
C SER A 14 48.26 27.84 18.30
N GLU A 15 48.27 28.46 17.11
CA GLU A 15 47.03 28.76 16.34
C GLU A 15 46.56 27.60 15.45
N ARG A 16 47.44 26.64 15.15
CA ARG A 16 47.13 25.47 14.30
C ARG A 16 46.18 24.40 14.90
N PRO A 17 45.95 24.26 16.23
CA PRO A 17 45.04 23.23 16.78
C PRO A 17 43.54 23.52 16.59
N ALA A 18 43.12 24.79 16.61
CA ALA A 18 41.71 25.17 16.64
C ALA A 18 40.96 24.88 15.31
N LEU A 19 41.68 24.95 14.20
CA LEU A 19 41.13 24.66 12.87
C LEU A 19 40.83 23.15 12.69
N ILE A 20 41.62 22.27 13.29
CA ILE A 20 41.45 20.81 13.15
C ILE A 20 40.22 20.32 13.95
N VAL A 21 39.99 20.87 15.15
CA VAL A 21 38.86 20.49 16.01
C VAL A 21 37.52 20.97 15.43
N SER A 22 37.46 22.23 14.97
CA SER A 22 36.24 22.80 14.36
C SER A 22 35.83 22.09 13.07
N GLN A 23 36.80 21.62 12.28
CA GLN A 23 36.53 20.88 11.03
C GLN A 23 35.92 19.49 11.27
N ARG A 24 36.27 18.80 12.38
CA ARG A 24 35.69 17.51 12.76
C ARG A 24 34.23 17.62 13.21
N VAL A 25 33.89 18.66 13.98
CA VAL A 25 32.51 18.90 14.46
C VAL A 25 31.57 19.22 13.28
N ARG A 26 32.02 20.05 12.33
CA ARG A 26 31.23 20.38 11.11
C ARG A 26 30.94 19.14 10.26
N ARG A 27 31.90 18.22 10.10
CA ARG A 27 31.70 16.96 9.36
C ARG A 27 30.73 16.00 10.06
N ALA A 28 30.76 15.91 11.39
CA ALA A 28 29.82 15.08 12.15
C ALA A 28 28.38 15.64 12.11
N ALA A 29 28.22 16.96 12.22
CA ALA A 29 26.93 17.64 12.09
C ALA A 29 26.37 17.51 10.67
N ALA A 30 27.19 17.67 9.63
CA ALA A 30 26.78 17.48 8.23
C ALA A 30 26.34 16.03 7.95
N ARG A 31 27.02 15.03 8.53
CA ARG A 31 26.60 13.62 8.43
C ARG A 31 25.27 13.35 9.14
N ARG A 32 25.03 13.95 10.31
CA ARG A 32 23.75 13.84 11.03
C ARG A 32 22.61 14.54 10.28
N ALA A 33 22.86 15.72 9.72
CA ALA A 33 21.92 16.43 8.86
C ALA A 33 21.60 15.64 7.59
N GLY A 34 22.62 15.09 6.91
CA GLY A 34 22.44 14.23 5.74
C GLY A 34 21.64 12.96 6.05
N ARG A 35 21.86 12.32 7.21
CA ARG A 35 21.08 11.15 7.62
C ARG A 35 19.62 11.49 7.95
N ARG A 36 19.36 12.66 8.54
CA ARG A 36 17.99 13.16 8.75
C ARG A 36 17.29 13.45 7.43
N ILE A 37 17.95 14.15 6.50
CA ILE A 37 17.42 14.44 5.17
C ILE A 37 17.16 13.14 4.39
N ALA A 38 18.08 12.18 4.41
CA ALA A 38 17.90 10.89 3.78
C ALA A 38 16.73 10.11 4.39
N ALA A 39 16.59 10.10 5.73
CA ALA A 39 15.47 9.47 6.40
C ALA A 39 14.13 10.14 6.04
N THR A 40 14.07 11.47 5.96
CA THR A 40 12.86 12.18 5.54
C THR A 40 12.50 11.89 4.08
N LEU A 41 13.48 11.88 3.17
CA LEU A 41 13.24 11.57 1.76
C LEU A 41 12.77 10.12 1.59
N THR A 42 13.37 9.18 2.32
CA THR A 42 12.96 7.77 2.31
C THR A 42 11.55 7.61 2.87
N GLY A 43 11.23 8.30 3.97
CA GLY A 43 9.88 8.31 4.55
C GLY A 43 8.84 8.87 3.59
N LEU A 44 9.15 9.97 2.91
CA LEU A 44 8.27 10.55 1.88
C LEU A 44 8.09 9.62 0.69
N ALA A 45 9.16 8.97 0.22
CA ALA A 45 9.08 7.99 -0.86
C ALA A 45 8.21 6.78 -0.47
N ALA A 46 8.38 6.26 0.74
CA ALA A 46 7.57 5.16 1.25
C ALA A 46 6.09 5.55 1.38
N ALA A 47 5.79 6.72 1.93
CA ALA A 47 4.43 7.25 2.03
C ALA A 47 3.79 7.44 0.63
N GLY A 48 4.54 7.98 -0.32
CA GLY A 48 4.11 8.13 -1.71
C GLY A 48 3.81 6.79 -2.37
N ALA A 49 4.66 5.77 -2.17
CA ALA A 49 4.43 4.43 -2.69
C ALA A 49 3.16 3.78 -2.10
N LEU A 50 2.95 3.92 -0.79
CA LEU A 50 1.74 3.42 -0.13
C LEU A 50 0.48 4.12 -0.65
N ALA A 51 0.51 5.45 -0.80
CA ALA A 51 -0.61 6.22 -1.33
C ALA A 51 -0.94 5.83 -2.78
N ALA A 52 0.10 5.67 -3.63
CA ALA A 52 -0.07 5.21 -5.01
C ALA A 52 -0.66 3.80 -5.07
N GLY A 53 -0.18 2.88 -4.23
CA GLY A 53 -0.72 1.52 -4.13
C GLY A 53 -2.19 1.49 -3.69
N ALA A 54 -2.55 2.29 -2.68
CA ALA A 54 -3.93 2.43 -2.22
C ALA A 54 -4.85 3.01 -3.31
N LEU A 55 -4.38 4.01 -4.05
CA LEU A 55 -5.13 4.60 -5.16
C LEU A 55 -5.31 3.60 -6.30
N ALA A 56 -4.26 2.86 -6.67
CA ALA A 56 -4.35 1.81 -7.68
C ALA A 56 -5.35 0.72 -7.26
N ALA A 57 -5.27 0.25 -6.02
CA ALA A 57 -6.24 -0.70 -5.47
C ALA A 57 -7.66 -0.14 -5.50
N HIS A 58 -7.85 1.13 -5.11
CA HIS A 58 -9.15 1.79 -5.19
C HIS A 58 -9.69 1.80 -6.62
N PHE A 59 -8.88 2.22 -7.61
CA PHE A 59 -9.27 2.21 -9.02
C PHE A 59 -9.63 0.81 -9.51
N VAL A 60 -8.88 -0.24 -9.14
CA VAL A 60 -9.24 -1.62 -9.52
C VAL A 60 -10.54 -2.06 -8.85
N LEU A 61 -10.79 -1.63 -7.62
CA LEU A 61 -11.99 -1.97 -6.86
C LEU A 61 -13.22 -1.14 -7.24
N THR A 62 -13.05 0.03 -7.86
CA THR A 62 -14.16 0.89 -8.33
C THR A 62 -14.33 0.90 -9.84
N ALA A 63 -13.39 0.32 -10.60
CA ALA A 63 -13.50 0.25 -12.03
C ALA A 63 -14.76 -0.52 -12.43
N ALA A 64 -15.68 0.16 -13.10
CA ALA A 64 -16.95 -0.37 -13.58
C ALA A 64 -16.79 -1.65 -14.43
N ARG A 65 -15.62 -1.85 -15.03
CA ARG A 65 -15.26 -3.05 -15.82
C ARG A 65 -15.30 -4.36 -15.03
N PHE A 66 -15.20 -4.31 -13.69
CA PHE A 66 -15.26 -5.48 -12.80
C PHE A 66 -16.59 -5.57 -12.03
N GLY A 67 -17.53 -4.68 -12.30
CA GLY A 67 -18.87 -4.75 -11.73
C GLY A 67 -19.66 -5.89 -12.35
N VAL A 68 -20.35 -6.68 -11.53
CA VAL A 68 -21.25 -7.74 -12.01
C VAL A 68 -22.35 -7.12 -12.87
N THR A 69 -22.41 -7.51 -14.14
CA THR A 69 -23.44 -7.08 -15.10
C THR A 69 -24.44 -8.18 -15.42
N ALA A 70 -24.03 -9.45 -15.30
CA ALA A 70 -24.89 -10.59 -15.56
C ALA A 70 -24.61 -11.75 -14.58
N VAL A 71 -25.69 -12.42 -14.19
CA VAL A 71 -25.69 -13.65 -13.41
C VAL A 71 -26.25 -14.76 -14.30
N ASP A 72 -25.40 -15.71 -14.68
CA ASP A 72 -25.78 -16.85 -15.49
C ASP A 72 -26.04 -18.04 -14.56
N VAL A 73 -27.25 -18.58 -14.60
CA VAL A 73 -27.62 -19.75 -13.79
C VAL A 73 -27.58 -21.00 -14.65
N ARG A 74 -26.83 -22.01 -14.22
CA ARG A 74 -26.68 -23.30 -14.89
C ARG A 74 -27.22 -24.43 -13.99
N GLY A 75 -27.68 -25.52 -14.59
CA GLY A 75 -28.14 -26.71 -13.85
C GLY A 75 -29.46 -26.55 -13.08
N ALA A 76 -30.08 -25.37 -13.10
CA ALA A 76 -31.38 -25.13 -12.48
C ALA A 76 -32.50 -25.84 -13.26
N SER A 77 -32.93 -27.00 -12.74
CA SER A 77 -34.01 -27.81 -13.33
C SER A 77 -35.32 -27.69 -12.55
N ARG A 78 -35.25 -27.48 -11.23
CA ARG A 78 -36.42 -27.44 -10.32
C ARG A 78 -36.78 -26.05 -9.83
N VAL A 79 -35.85 -25.10 -9.91
CA VAL A 79 -36.03 -23.72 -9.44
C VAL A 79 -35.87 -22.80 -10.64
N ALA A 80 -36.74 -21.80 -10.76
CA ALA A 80 -36.61 -20.81 -11.81
C ALA A 80 -35.28 -20.04 -11.66
N PRO A 81 -34.50 -19.84 -12.74
CA PRO A 81 -33.25 -19.07 -12.70
C PRO A 81 -33.39 -17.70 -12.04
N ARG A 82 -34.54 -17.05 -12.21
CA ARG A 82 -34.84 -15.76 -11.58
C ARG A 82 -34.89 -15.85 -10.06
N ALA A 83 -35.49 -16.90 -9.49
CA ALA A 83 -35.54 -17.07 -8.03
C ALA A 83 -34.14 -17.33 -7.44
N ILE A 84 -33.27 -18.02 -8.18
CA ILE A 84 -31.86 -18.22 -7.81
C ILE A 84 -31.11 -16.88 -7.83
N ALA A 85 -31.30 -16.08 -8.88
CA ALA A 85 -30.69 -14.74 -8.98
C ALA A 85 -31.17 -13.79 -7.88
N GLU A 86 -32.45 -13.85 -7.52
CA GLU A 86 -33.03 -13.09 -6.41
C GLU A 86 -32.45 -13.54 -5.05
N ALA A 87 -32.35 -14.84 -4.81
CA ALA A 87 -31.73 -15.39 -3.60
C ALA A 87 -30.22 -15.08 -3.49
N ALA A 88 -29.51 -15.08 -4.61
CA ALA A 88 -28.11 -14.70 -4.68
C ALA A 88 -27.89 -13.25 -4.21
N ALA A 89 -28.89 -12.37 -4.39
CA ALA A 89 -28.93 -10.99 -3.92
C ALA A 89 -27.68 -10.17 -4.31
N ILE A 90 -27.14 -10.41 -5.51
CA ILE A 90 -25.96 -9.71 -6.02
C ILE A 90 -26.43 -8.40 -6.64
N ALA A 91 -26.09 -7.27 -6.02
CA ALA A 91 -26.42 -5.96 -6.57
C ALA A 91 -25.66 -5.73 -7.90
N PRO A 92 -26.32 -5.20 -8.95
CA PRO A 92 -25.64 -4.81 -10.18
C PRO A 92 -24.48 -3.85 -9.90
N GLY A 93 -23.35 -4.06 -10.56
CA GLY A 93 -22.14 -3.24 -10.35
C GLY A 93 -21.30 -3.64 -9.13
N THR A 94 -21.69 -4.67 -8.37
CA THR A 94 -20.85 -5.24 -7.30
C THR A 94 -19.50 -5.66 -7.88
N ASN A 95 -18.39 -5.23 -7.29
CA ASN A 95 -17.08 -5.61 -7.79
C ASN A 95 -16.80 -7.10 -7.52
N LEU A 96 -16.45 -7.86 -8.57
CA LEU A 96 -16.12 -9.29 -8.48
C LEU A 96 -15.03 -9.62 -7.44
N LEU A 97 -14.06 -8.73 -7.24
CA LEU A 97 -13.00 -8.90 -6.23
C LEU A 97 -13.54 -8.83 -4.79
N ARG A 98 -14.61 -8.04 -4.57
CA ARG A 98 -15.24 -7.87 -3.26
C ARG A 98 -16.37 -8.87 -3.02
N LEU A 99 -16.89 -9.50 -4.06
CA LEU A 99 -17.98 -10.46 -3.96
C LEU A 99 -17.58 -11.67 -3.11
N ARG A 100 -18.24 -11.86 -1.97
CA ARG A 100 -18.10 -13.05 -1.12
C ARG A 100 -18.91 -14.20 -1.72
N THR A 101 -18.26 -15.05 -2.50
CA THR A 101 -18.93 -16.16 -3.21
C THR A 101 -19.51 -17.18 -2.22
N ASP A 102 -18.82 -17.42 -1.12
CA ASP A 102 -19.27 -18.30 -0.03
C ASP A 102 -20.57 -17.82 0.64
N GLU A 103 -20.73 -16.49 0.80
CA GLU A 103 -21.98 -15.92 1.32
C GLU A 103 -23.11 -16.04 0.30
N VAL A 104 -22.82 -15.88 -0.99
CA VAL A 104 -23.81 -16.07 -2.06
C VAL A 104 -24.24 -17.54 -2.11
N GLU A 105 -23.30 -18.48 -2.08
CA GLU A 105 -23.57 -19.93 -2.04
C GLU A 105 -24.49 -20.27 -0.88
N ARG A 106 -24.16 -19.85 0.35
CA ARG A 106 -25.01 -20.09 1.52
C ARG A 106 -26.43 -19.53 1.37
N ARG A 107 -26.60 -18.35 0.75
CA ARG A 107 -27.93 -17.78 0.51
C ARG A 107 -28.72 -18.58 -0.52
N VAL A 108 -28.06 -19.05 -1.57
CA VAL A 108 -28.69 -19.87 -2.61
C VAL A 108 -29.04 -21.26 -2.06
N GLU A 109 -28.15 -21.89 -1.29
CA GLU A 109 -28.37 -23.18 -0.64
C GLU A 109 -29.44 -23.13 0.46
N ALA A 110 -29.78 -21.95 0.99
CA ALA A 110 -30.92 -21.79 1.89
C ALA A 110 -32.28 -22.03 1.19
N LEU A 111 -32.32 -22.07 -0.15
CA LEU A 111 -33.52 -22.46 -0.90
C LEU A 111 -33.78 -23.97 -0.74
N PRO A 112 -34.98 -24.41 -0.29
CA PRO A 112 -35.26 -25.82 0.01
C PRO A 112 -35.05 -26.81 -1.16
N ALA A 113 -35.10 -26.31 -2.39
CA ALA A 113 -34.95 -27.11 -3.60
C ALA A 113 -33.49 -27.25 -4.08
N ILE A 114 -32.53 -26.61 -3.40
CA ILE A 114 -31.11 -26.60 -3.75
C ILE A 114 -30.34 -27.42 -2.72
N ARG A 115 -29.69 -28.49 -3.17
CA ARG A 115 -28.82 -29.31 -2.32
C ARG A 115 -27.40 -28.77 -2.21
N HIS A 116 -26.93 -28.16 -3.28
CA HIS A 116 -25.60 -27.59 -3.38
C HIS A 116 -25.60 -26.51 -4.47
N ALA A 117 -24.89 -25.41 -4.23
CA ALA A 117 -24.63 -24.37 -5.22
C ALA A 117 -23.15 -24.02 -5.23
N GLU A 118 -22.61 -23.74 -6.42
CA GLU A 118 -21.22 -23.33 -6.61
C GLU A 118 -21.23 -21.97 -7.34
N VAL A 119 -20.57 -20.97 -6.77
CA VAL A 119 -20.57 -19.62 -7.36
C VAL A 119 -19.18 -19.30 -7.90
N VAL A 120 -19.07 -19.32 -9.23
CA VAL A 120 -17.82 -19.07 -9.94
C VAL A 120 -17.80 -17.66 -10.52
N ARG A 121 -16.69 -16.95 -10.30
CA ARG A 121 -16.45 -15.63 -10.89
C ARG A 121 -16.04 -15.79 -12.36
N ALA A 122 -16.94 -15.46 -13.26
CA ALA A 122 -16.68 -15.41 -14.69
C ALA A 122 -16.14 -14.02 -15.06
N TRP A 123 -14.81 -13.87 -15.00
CA TRP A 123 -14.14 -12.63 -15.37
C TRP A 123 -14.47 -12.21 -16.82
N PRO A 124 -14.56 -10.91 -17.13
CA PRO A 124 -14.25 -9.77 -16.24
C PRO A 124 -15.43 -9.24 -15.43
N ASN A 125 -16.69 -9.59 -15.74
CA ASN A 125 -17.88 -8.91 -15.21
C ASN A 125 -19.11 -9.79 -14.99
N ARG A 126 -18.95 -11.13 -14.96
CA ARG A 126 -20.07 -12.08 -14.83
C ARG A 126 -19.88 -13.00 -13.63
N VAL A 127 -20.99 -13.56 -13.17
CA VAL A 127 -21.02 -14.61 -12.15
C VAL A 127 -21.81 -15.77 -12.71
N THR A 128 -21.31 -16.99 -12.51
CA THR A 128 -22.04 -18.22 -12.83
C THR A 128 -22.42 -18.90 -11.52
N ILE A 129 -23.68 -19.31 -11.44
CA ILE A 129 -24.28 -20.04 -10.32
C ILE A 129 -24.83 -21.37 -10.86
#